data_AF-A0AAP0LRI5-F1
#
_entry.id   AF-A0AAP0LRI5-F1
#
_cell.length_a   1.000
_cell.length_b   1.000
_cell.length_c   1.000
_cell.angle_alpha   90.00
_cell.angle_beta   90.00
_cell.angle_gamma   90.00
#
_symmetry.space_group_name_H-M   'P 1'
#
loop_
_entity.id
_entity.type
_entity.pdbx_description
1 polymer ?
#
loop_
_entity_poly.entity_id
_entity_poly.type
_entity_poly.pdbx_seq_one_letter_code
_entity_poly.pdbx_strand_id
1 'polypeptide(L)' 'MDFQGKGKSSRPELVGVEGKVAAETIERENPIVSAHIFIGRKHCVLG' A
#
# COMPACT_ATOMS: atom_id res chain seq x y z
N MET A 1 -1.36 25.50 5.30
CA MET A 1 -1.37 24.60 6.47
C MET A 1 -1.43 23.20 5.93
N ASP A 2 -0.27 22.60 5.86
CA ASP A 2 0.05 21.41 5.08
C ASP A 2 -0.48 20.20 5.86
N PHE A 3 -1.64 19.68 5.46
CA PHE A 3 -2.14 18.39 5.94
C PHE A 3 -1.31 17.26 5.31
N GLN A 4 -0.01 17.26 5.56
CA GLN A 4 0.85 16.15 5.22
C GLN A 4 0.40 14.98 6.11
N GLY A 5 -0.15 13.94 5.49
CA GLY A 5 -0.82 12.83 6.18
C GLY A 5 -0.01 12.37 7.39
N LYS A 6 -0.65 12.38 8.57
CA LYS A 6 -0.02 11.94 9.82
C LYS A 6 0.27 10.44 9.70
N GLY A 7 1.54 10.06 9.62
CA GLY A 7 2.00 8.68 9.57
C GLY A 7 3.08 8.43 8.51
N LYS A 8 3.55 7.18 8.40
CA LYS A 8 4.50 6.79 7.35
C LYS A 8 3.84 6.94 5.97
N SER A 9 4.44 7.77 5.14
CA SER A 9 3.97 8.07 3.78
C SER A 9 4.31 6.98 2.76
N SER A 10 5.27 6.11 3.07
CA SER A 10 5.71 5.04 2.17
C SER A 10 6.15 3.82 2.96
N ARG A 11 5.92 2.64 2.38
CA ARG A 11 6.26 1.33 2.96
C ARG A 11 6.87 0.41 1.89
N PRO A 12 8.10 0.70 1.44
CA PRO A 12 8.79 -0.15 0.47
C PRO A 12 8.95 -1.60 0.96
N GLU A 13 8.95 -1.84 2.26
CA GLU A 13 9.04 -3.17 2.89
C GLU A 13 7.84 -4.10 2.61
N LEU A 14 6.69 -3.54 2.20
CA LEU A 14 5.50 -4.33 1.86
C LEU A 14 5.46 -4.77 0.39
N VAL A 15 6.44 -4.36 -0.43
CA VAL A 15 6.53 -4.78 -1.82
C VAL A 15 6.88 -6.27 -1.88
N GLY A 16 6.06 -7.06 -2.57
CA GLY A 16 6.20 -8.51 -2.68
C GLY A 16 5.50 -9.30 -1.57
N VAL A 17 4.97 -8.62 -0.54
CA VAL A 17 4.11 -9.21 0.48
C VAL A 17 2.70 -9.40 -0.08
N GLU A 18 1.96 -10.39 0.43
CA GLU A 18 0.55 -10.56 0.10
C GLU A 18 -0.24 -9.27 0.38
N GLY A 19 -1.05 -8.82 -0.58
CA GLY A 19 -1.77 -7.55 -0.49
C GLY A 19 -2.66 -7.42 0.75
N LYS A 20 -3.23 -8.54 1.24
CA LYS A 20 -4.04 -8.55 2.47
C LYS A 20 -3.21 -8.27 3.72
N VAL A 21 -2.03 -8.88 3.82
CA VAL A 21 -1.09 -8.66 4.93
C VAL A 21 -0.55 -7.23 4.90
N ALA A 22 -0.25 -6.71 3.71
CA ALA A 22 0.15 -5.33 3.52
C ALA A 22 -0.94 -4.34 3.96
N ALA A 23 -2.20 -4.57 3.57
CA ALA A 23 -3.34 -3.75 3.97
C ALA A 23 -3.54 -3.73 5.49
N GLU A 24 -3.55 -4.91 6.12
CA GLU A 24 -3.71 -5.01 7.58
C GLU A 24 -2.57 -4.30 8.33
N THR A 25 -1.34 -4.38 7.82
CA THR A 25 -0.17 -3.71 8.43
C THR A 25 -0.30 -2.19 8.33
N ILE A 26 -0.73 -1.67 7.18
CA ILE A 26 -0.93 -0.22 6.95
C ILE A 26 -1.98 0.36 7.89
N GLU A 27 -3.13 -0.32 8.00
CA GLU A 27 -4.25 0.10 8.83
C GLU A 27 -3.92 -0.01 10.33
N ARG A 28 -3.16 -1.04 10.73
CA ARG A 28 -2.67 -1.18 12.12
C ARG A 28 -1.68 -0.09 12.51
N GLU A 29 -0.71 0.19 11.65
CA GLU A 29 0.28 1.25 11.92
C GLU A 29 -0.34 2.65 11.85
N ASN A 30 -1.41 2.82 11.07
CA ASN A 30 -2.06 4.09 10.92
C ASN A 30 -3.58 3.94 10.75
N PRO A 31 -4.36 3.96 11.84
CA PRO A 31 -5.80 3.72 11.79
C PRO A 31 -6.60 4.85 11.12
N ILE A 32 -5.96 5.99 10.79
CA ILE A 32 -6.60 7.07 10.03
C ILE A 32 -6.47 6.91 8.51
N VAL A 33 -5.81 5.86 8.02
CA VAL A 33 -5.76 5.53 6.58
C VAL A 33 -6.45 4.20 6.32
N SER A 34 -7.03 4.06 5.13
CA SER A 34 -7.66 2.81 4.67
C SER A 34 -6.92 2.28 3.46
N ALA A 35 -6.55 1.00 3.49
CA ALA A 35 -5.77 0.37 2.44
C ALA A 35 -6.68 -0.27 1.38
N HIS A 36 -6.36 -0.07 0.10
CA HIS A 36 -7.08 -0.66 -1.02
C HIS A 36 -6.15 -1.53 -1.86
N ILE A 37 -6.57 -2.76 -2.14
CA ILE A 37 -5.78 -3.74 -2.90
C ILE A 37 -6.22 -3.69 -4.36
N PHE A 38 -5.28 -3.40 -5.26
CA PHE A 38 -5.50 -3.40 -6.71
C PHE A 38 -4.64 -4.47 -7.38
N ILE A 39 -5.25 -5.29 -8.22
CA ILE A 39 -4.51 -6.29 -9.00
C ILE A 39 -4.00 -5.61 -10.28
N GLY A 40 -2.68 -5.46 -10.36
CA GLY A 40 -2.01 -4.95 -11.56
C GLY A 40 -2.19 -5.90 -12.74
N ARG A 41 -2.47 -5.32 -13.91
CA ARG A 41 -2.44 -6.06 -15.18
C ARG A 41 -0.98 -6.32 -15.51
N LYS A 42 -0.59 -7.59 -15.67
CA LYS A 42 0.70 -7.91 -16.30
C LYS A 42 0.58 -7.56 -17.77
N HIS A 43 1.16 -6.42 -18.18
CA HIS A 43 1.32 -6.10 -19.58
C HIS A 43 2.42 -7.03 -20.12
N CYS A 44 2.00 -8.20 -20.61
CA CYS A 44 2.89 -9.09 -21.33
C CYS A 44 3.06 -8.50 -22.73
N VAL A 45 4.09 -7.67 -22.93
CA VAL A 45 4.62 -7.38 -24.26
C VAL A 45 5.32 -8.67 -24.71
N LEU A 46 4.59 -9.51 -25.42
CA LEU A 46 5.20 -10.57 -26.23
C LEU A 46 5.86 -9.85 -27.41
N GLY A 47 7.18 -9.68 -27.31
CA GLY A 47 8.06 -9.33 -28.42
C GLY A 47 8.84 -10.56 -28.84
#